data_AF-A0A2E1QJY1-F1
#
_entry.id   AF-A0A2E1QJY1-F1
#
_cell.length_a   1.000
_cell.length_b   1.000
_cell.length_c   1.000
_cell.angle_alpha   90.00
_cell.angle_beta   90.00
_cell.angle_gamma   90.00
#
_symmetry.space_group_name_H-M   'P 1'
#
loop_
_entity.id
_entity.type
_entity.pdbx_description
1 polymer ?
#
loop_
_entity_poly.entity_id
_entity_poly.type
_entity_poly.pdbx_seq_one_letter_code
_entity_poly.pdbx_strand_id
1 'polypeptide(L)'
;MIKQVQCLITALKSESVPLIQHYKLKRDNTFDFPFFINHGINIALVGVGVGTKNIRSRVNSFFVSQEYDNVQFINMGIAGGNKRRTKIGQLFLIN
;
A
#
# COMPACT_ATOMS: atom_id res chain seq x y z
N MET A 1 -2.71 -24.75 -5.53
CA MET A 1 -3.36 -23.76 -4.64
C MET A 1 -2.90 -22.40 -5.13
N ILE A 2 -3.80 -21.51 -5.54
CA ILE A 2 -3.41 -20.19 -6.07
C ILE A 2 -2.87 -19.36 -4.91
N LYS A 3 -1.62 -18.88 -5.01
CA LYS A 3 -1.02 -17.97 -4.03
C LYS A 3 -1.47 -16.54 -4.35
N GLN A 4 -2.24 -15.93 -3.45
CA GLN A 4 -2.69 -14.54 -3.58
C GLN A 4 -2.05 -13.65 -2.50
N VAL A 5 -1.71 -12.42 -2.85
CA VAL A 5 -1.28 -11.37 -1.91
C VAL A 5 -2.08 -10.09 -2.11
N GLN A 6 -2.41 -9.42 -1.01
CA GLN A 6 -2.94 -8.06 -1.03
C GLN A 6 -1.81 -7.08 -0.73
N CYS A 7 -1.60 -6.11 -1.62
CA CYS A 7 -0.58 -5.07 -1.48
C CYS A 7 -1.25 -3.72 -1.23
N LEU A 8 -1.08 -3.22 -0.02
CA LEU A 8 -1.51 -1.89 0.39
C LEU A 8 -0.48 -0.85 -0.09
N ILE A 9 -0.95 0.19 -0.76
CA ILE A 9 -0.11 1.30 -1.24
C ILE A 9 -0.44 2.54 -0.43
N THR A 10 0.59 3.19 0.13
CA THR A 10 0.45 4.43 0.92
C THR A 10 1.53 5.44 0.52
N ALA A 11 1.25 6.73 0.62
CA ALA A 11 2.21 7.78 0.30
C ALA A 11 2.96 8.27 1.55
N LEU A 12 2.26 8.42 2.67
CA LEU A 12 2.77 9.03 3.90
C LEU A 12 2.97 8.00 5.01
N LYS A 13 3.94 8.27 5.89
CA LYS A 13 4.14 7.47 7.11
C LYS A 13 2.89 7.47 8.02
N SER A 14 2.18 8.58 8.10
CA SER A 14 0.94 8.69 8.87
C SER A 14 -0.18 7.80 8.33
N GLU A 15 -0.19 7.52 7.02
CA GLU A 15 -1.15 6.61 6.40
C GLU A 15 -0.78 5.15 6.67
N SER A 16 0.51 4.83 6.70
CA SER A 16 0.99 3.44 6.82
C SER A 16 1.11 2.92 8.25
N VAL A 17 1.47 3.75 9.23
CA VAL A 17 1.71 3.30 10.62
C VAL A 17 0.53 2.53 11.23
N PRO A 18 -0.73 2.99 11.13
CA PRO A 18 -1.87 2.25 11.68
C PRO A 18 -2.05 0.88 11.03
N LEU A 19 -1.83 0.79 9.71
CA LEU A 19 -1.94 -0.47 8.95
C LEU A 19 -0.83 -1.45 9.33
N ILE A 20 0.40 -0.96 9.46
CA ILE A 20 1.55 -1.76 9.91
C ILE A 20 1.28 -2.35 11.29
N GLN A 21 0.76 -1.55 12.22
CA GLN A 21 0.44 -2.00 13.58
C GLN A 21 -0.70 -3.01 13.58
N HIS A 22 -1.80 -2.72 12.88
CA HIS A 22 -2.99 -3.56 12.83
C HIS A 22 -2.69 -4.95 12.25
N TYR A 23 -2.01 -5.00 11.10
CA TYR A 23 -1.67 -6.25 10.41
C TYR A 23 -0.36 -6.90 10.88
N LYS A 24 0.31 -6.30 11.87
CA LYS A 24 1.62 -6.74 12.40
C LYS A 24 2.66 -6.90 11.29
N LEU A 25 2.68 -5.97 10.33
CA LEU A 25 3.60 -6.01 9.20
C LEU A 25 5.03 -5.78 9.70
N LYS A 26 5.97 -6.58 9.22
CA LYS A 26 7.39 -6.41 9.54
C LYS A 26 8.11 -5.73 8.39
N ARG A 27 9.05 -4.84 8.72
CA ARG A 27 9.90 -4.21 7.71
C ARG A 27 10.72 -5.28 7.02
N ASP A 28 10.70 -5.24 5.70
CA ASP A 28 11.56 -6.03 4.84
C ASP A 28 12.47 -5.06 4.07
N ASN A 29 13.75 -5.43 3.96
CA ASN A 29 14.79 -4.58 3.39
C ASN A 29 15.22 -5.03 1.97
N THR A 30 14.42 -5.88 1.33
CA THR A 30 14.60 -6.32 -0.07
C THR A 30 14.64 -5.13 -1.05
N PHE A 31 13.96 -4.02 -0.70
CA PHE A 31 13.93 -2.82 -1.50
C PHE A 31 14.58 -1.62 -0.79
N ASP A 32 15.04 -0.67 -1.59
CA ASP A 32 15.54 0.63 -1.14
C ASP A 32 14.42 1.60 -0.71
N PHE A 33 13.16 1.17 -0.77
CA PHE A 33 11.99 1.90 -0.33
C PHE A 33 11.27 1.20 0.85
N PRO A 34 10.36 1.90 1.56
CA PRO A 34 9.60 1.30 2.65
C PRO A 34 8.72 0.16 2.14
N PHE A 35 9.05 -1.06 2.55
CA PHE A 35 8.30 -2.27 2.25
C PHE A 35 8.10 -3.08 3.53
N PHE A 36 6.87 -3.53 3.76
CA PHE A 36 6.50 -4.30 4.93
C PHE A 36 5.63 -5.46 4.52
N ILE A 37 5.77 -6.61 5.18
CA ILE A 37 5.01 -7.80 4.83
C ILE A 37 4.71 -8.65 6.06
N ASN A 38 3.59 -9.36 5.99
CA ASN A 38 3.26 -10.46 6.89
C ASN A 38 2.85 -11.68 6.05
N HIS A 39 3.79 -12.60 5.84
CA HIS A 39 3.57 -13.83 5.07
C HIS A 39 2.51 -14.76 5.70
N GLY A 40 2.25 -14.66 7.01
CA GLY A 40 1.25 -15.48 7.67
C GLY A 40 -0.19 -15.14 7.25
N ILE A 41 -0.44 -13.93 6.75
CA ILE A 41 -1.75 -13.47 6.28
C ILE A 41 -1.73 -12.95 4.83
N ASN A 42 -0.60 -13.07 4.13
CA ASN A 42 -0.39 -12.60 2.76
C ASN A 42 -0.80 -11.13 2.53
N ILE A 43 -0.43 -10.25 3.47
CA ILE A 43 -0.59 -8.80 3.32
C ILE A 43 0.79 -8.15 3.25
N ALA A 44 0.96 -7.34 2.21
CA ALA A 44 2.11 -6.48 1.97
C ALA A 44 1.70 -5.01 2.05
N LEU A 45 2.66 -4.14 2.35
CA LEU A 45 2.53 -2.68 2.28
C LEU A 45 3.75 -2.08 1.60
N VAL A 46 3.52 -1.25 0.59
CA VAL A 46 4.55 -0.47 -0.10
C VAL A 46 4.32 1.02 0.15
N GLY A 47 5.33 1.69 0.68
CA GLY A 47 5.38 3.14 0.80
C GLY A 47 5.92 3.78 -0.47
N VAL A 48 5.07 4.45 -1.26
CA VAL A 48 5.46 5.04 -2.56
C VAL A 48 6.03 6.46 -2.45
N GLY A 49 5.77 7.15 -1.34
CA GLY A 49 6.12 8.56 -1.18
C GLY A 49 5.14 9.51 -1.88
N VAL A 50 5.37 10.82 -1.75
CA VAL A 50 4.53 11.85 -2.37
C VAL A 50 4.97 12.14 -3.80
N GLY A 51 4.00 12.35 -4.70
CA GLY A 51 4.24 12.65 -6.11
C GLY A 51 4.36 11.41 -6.99
N THR A 52 4.44 11.61 -8.30
CA THR A 52 4.33 10.52 -9.29
C THR A 52 5.64 9.83 -9.64
N LYS A 53 6.78 10.50 -9.39
CA LYS A 53 8.11 10.10 -9.88
C LYS A 53 8.46 8.64 -9.59
N ASN A 54 8.13 8.15 -8.39
CA ASN A 54 8.59 6.85 -7.91
C ASN A 54 7.51 5.76 -7.90
N ILE A 55 6.23 6.12 -8.11
CA ILE A 55 5.09 5.19 -7.94
C ILE A 55 5.25 3.99 -8.88
N ARG A 56 5.44 4.24 -10.18
CA ARG A 56 5.54 3.19 -11.20
C ARG A 56 6.70 2.24 -10.92
N SER A 57 7.88 2.78 -10.60
CA SER A 57 9.06 1.96 -10.33
C SER A 57 8.84 1.06 -9.10
N ARG A 58 8.35 1.61 -8.00
CA ARG A 58 8.18 0.85 -6.74
C ARG A 58 7.11 -0.24 -6.85
N VAL A 59 5.97 0.08 -7.46
CA VAL A 59 4.88 -0.88 -7.69
C VAL A 59 5.36 -2.01 -8.62
N ASN A 60 6.08 -1.67 -9.70
CA ASN A 60 6.62 -2.67 -10.61
C ASN A 60 7.70 -3.54 -9.94
N SER A 61 8.61 -2.95 -9.17
CA SER A 61 9.63 -3.71 -8.41
C SER A 61 8.99 -4.69 -7.44
N PHE A 62 7.93 -4.28 -6.74
CA PHE A 62 7.15 -5.21 -5.93
C PHE A 62 6.53 -6.30 -6.80
N PHE A 63 5.76 -5.94 -7.83
CA PHE A 63 5.04 -6.91 -8.67
C PHE A 63 5.96 -8.00 -9.25
N VAL A 64 7.13 -7.63 -9.79
CA VAL A 64 8.07 -8.57 -10.40
C VAL A 64 8.77 -9.46 -9.36
N SER A 65 8.93 -8.99 -8.13
CA SER A 65 9.56 -9.77 -7.05
C SER A 65 8.66 -10.84 -6.42
N GLN A 66 7.36 -10.78 -6.65
CA GLN A 66 6.39 -11.62 -5.96
C GLN A 66 6.23 -12.97 -6.66
N GLU A 67 6.37 -14.07 -5.90
CA GLU A 67 6.04 -15.43 -6.35
C GLU A 67 4.52 -15.73 -6.27
N TYR A 68 3.69 -14.70 -6.14
CA TYR A 68 2.25 -14.83 -6.00
C TYR A 68 1.59 -14.87 -7.39
N ASP A 69 0.69 -15.83 -7.59
CA ASP A 69 -0.08 -16.00 -8.83
C ASP A 69 -1.03 -14.81 -9.10
N ASN A 70 -1.45 -14.12 -8.02
CA ASN A 70 -2.33 -12.97 -8.10
C ASN A 70 -1.96 -11.91 -7.04
N VAL A 71 -1.89 -10.66 -7.48
CA VAL A 71 -1.60 -9.50 -6.64
C VAL A 71 -2.76 -8.51 -6.73
N GLN A 72 -3.45 -8.27 -5.62
CA GLN A 72 -4.42 -7.19 -5.54
C GLN A 72 -3.76 -5.94 -4.97
N PHE A 73 -3.76 -4.85 -5.73
CA PHE A 73 -3.28 -3.55 -5.25
C PHE A 73 -4.43 -2.73 -4.69
N ILE A 74 -4.26 -2.20 -3.48
CA ILE A 74 -5.22 -1.29 -2.84
C ILE A 74 -4.47 -0.01 -2.46
N ASN A 75 -4.75 1.08 -3.17
CA ASN A 75 -4.21 2.38 -2.82
C ASN A 75 -5.06 3.04 -1.73
N MET A 76 -4.44 3.40 -0.61
CA MET A 76 -5.08 4.07 0.52
C MET A 76 -4.32 5.35 0.86
N GLY A 77 -5.05 6.44 1.04
CA GLY A 77 -4.44 7.69 1.44
C GLY A 77 -5.46 8.79 1.69
N ILE A 78 -4.96 9.91 2.21
CA ILE A 78 -5.76 11.11 2.45
C ILE A 78 -5.85 11.88 1.14
N ALA A 79 -7.05 12.36 0.81
CA ALA A 79 -7.30 13.19 -0.36
C ALA A 79 -7.95 14.51 0.02
N GLY A 80 -7.64 15.57 -0.73
CA GLY A 80 -8.34 16.85 -0.64
C GLY A 80 -9.73 16.74 -1.25
N GLY A 81 -10.75 17.17 -0.51
CA GLY A 81 -12.14 17.20 -0.97
C GLY A 81 -12.62 18.60 -1.31
N ASN A 82 -13.59 18.72 -2.22
CA ASN A 82 -14.31 19.98 -2.42
C ASN A 82 -15.12 20.30 -1.17
N LYS A 83 -14.86 21.45 -0.52
CA LYS A 83 -15.47 21.85 0.76
C LYS A 83 -17.02 21.90 0.74
N ARG A 84 -17.64 22.06 -0.43
CA ARG A 84 -19.11 22.09 -0.57
C ARG A 84 -19.72 20.69 -0.75
N ARG A 85 -18.91 19.68 -1.08
CA ARG A 85 -19.37 18.34 -1.46
C ARG A 85 -18.81 17.23 -0.56
N THR A 86 -17.91 17.55 0.35
CA THR A 86 -17.19 16.58 1.16
C THR A 86 -17.12 17.03 2.61
N LYS A 87 -17.09 16.05 3.53
CA LYS A 87 -16.85 16.28 4.96
C LYS A 87 -15.50 15.69 5.36
N ILE A 88 -14.84 16.29 6.34
CA ILE A 88 -13.62 15.71 6.93
C ILE A 88 -13.95 14.32 7.50
N GLY A 89 -13.10 13.34 7.19
CA GLY A 89 -13.29 11.94 7.58
C GLY A 89 -14.19 11.12 6.66
N GLN A 90 -14.76 11.73 5.61
CA GLN A 90 -15.52 11.00 4.60
C GLN A 90 -14.60 10.06 3.80
N LEU A 91 -15.04 8.82 3.61
CA LEU A 91 -14.34 7.82 2.82
C LEU A 91 -14.87 7.80 1.38
N PHE A 92 -13.96 7.56 0.43
CA PHE A 92 -14.27 7.39 -0.98
C PHE A 92 -13.72 6.05 -1.44
N LEU A 93 -14.59 5.23 -2.03
CA LEU A 93 -14.21 4.02 -2.74
C LEU A 93 -14.25 4.34 -4.24
N ILE A 94 -13.15 4.06 -4.94
CA ILE A 94 -13.03 4.24 -6.39
C ILE A 94 -12.58 2.88 -6.93
N ASN A 95 -13.37 2.28 -7.84
CA ASN A 95 -13.07 0.99 -8.45
C ASN A 95 -13.40 0.96 -9.95
#